data_AF-A0A961ZHL2-F1
#
_entry.id   AF-A0A961ZHL2-F1
#
_cell.length_a   1.000
_cell.length_b   1.000
_cell.length_c   1.000
_cell.angle_alpha   90.00
_cell.angle_beta   90.00
_cell.angle_gamma   90.00
#
_symmetry.space_group_name_H-M   'P 1'
#
loop_
_entity.id
_entity.type
_entity.pdbx_description
1 polymer ?
#
loop_
_entity_poly.entity_id
_entity_poly.type
_entity_poly.pdbx_seq_one_letter_code
_entity_poly.pdbx_strand_id
1 'polypeptide(L)'
;MIGHIVLVILQFVGAFFGAPEVLRYIPVQGDPRTFVHAAIFAMIVWVIGLVGSFALKDVRMPSTSTLATALVGALIGAALMFVPQLLAAIPFKFPPLYLPLGGAILGYLLRR
;
A
#
# COMPACT_ATOMS: atom_id res chain seq x y z
N MET A 1 1.96 -19.58 -9.10
CA MET A 1 2.75 -18.80 -8.12
C MET A 1 3.46 -17.59 -8.74
N ILE A 2 4.09 -17.73 -9.91
CA ILE A 2 4.80 -16.62 -10.60
C ILE A 2 3.93 -15.38 -10.78
N GLY A 3 2.67 -15.52 -11.21
CA GLY A 3 1.75 -14.39 -11.36
C GLY A 3 1.53 -13.58 -10.08
N HIS A 4 1.61 -14.22 -8.90
CA HIS A 4 1.46 -13.50 -7.62
C HIS A 4 2.71 -12.73 -7.24
N ILE A 5 3.90 -13.29 -7.52
CA ILE A 5 5.16 -12.61 -7.31
C ILE A 5 5.24 -11.38 -8.22
N VAL A 6 4.89 -11.55 -9.50
CA VAL A 6 4.80 -10.45 -10.46
C VAL A 6 3.79 -9.40 -9.99
N LEU A 7 2.62 -9.81 -9.49
CA LEU A 7 1.65 -8.87 -8.96
C LEU A 7 2.20 -8.05 -7.79
N VAL A 8 2.85 -8.68 -6.81
CA VAL A 8 3.42 -7.96 -5.66
C VAL A 8 4.49 -6.96 -6.09
N ILE A 9 5.33 -7.34 -7.06
CA ILE A 9 6.33 -6.43 -7.64
C ILE A 9 5.63 -5.25 -8.32
N LEU A 10 4.60 -5.50 -9.15
CA LEU A 10 3.83 -4.45 -9.80
C LEU A 10 3.14 -3.54 -8.80
N GLN A 11 2.56 -4.09 -7.73
CA GLN A 11 1.92 -3.33 -6.66
C GLN A 11 2.91 -2.42 -5.97
N PHE A 12 4.09 -2.93 -5.64
CA PHE A 12 5.14 -2.14 -5.00
C PHE A 12 5.63 -1.02 -5.91
N VAL A 13 6.02 -1.34 -7.14
CA VAL A 13 6.53 -0.36 -8.12
C VAL A 13 5.45 0.67 -8.46
N GLY A 14 4.26 0.21 -8.83
CA GLY A 14 3.16 1.07 -9.26
C GLY A 14 2.64 1.97 -8.14
N ALA A 15 2.56 1.49 -6.90
CA ALA A 15 2.18 2.34 -5.78
C ALA A 15 3.28 3.32 -5.40
N PHE A 16 4.56 2.89 -5.39
CA PHE A 16 5.70 3.75 -5.07
C PHE A 16 5.83 4.94 -6.02
N PHE A 17 5.69 4.71 -7.33
CA PHE A 17 5.77 5.78 -8.34
C PHE A 17 4.43 6.47 -8.58
N GLY A 18 3.31 5.77 -8.42
CA GLY A 18 1.97 6.32 -8.68
C GLY A 18 1.45 7.23 -7.56
N ALA A 19 1.74 6.93 -6.29
CA ALA A 19 1.21 7.74 -5.18
C ALA A 19 1.67 9.21 -5.19
N PRO A 20 2.94 9.55 -5.48
CA PRO A 20 3.37 10.93 -5.62
C PRO A 20 2.61 11.70 -6.72
N GLU A 21 2.30 11.04 -7.84
CA GLU A 21 1.55 11.64 -8.95
C GLU A 21 0.11 11.95 -8.56
N VAL A 22 -0.57 11.04 -7.86
CA VAL A 22 -1.93 11.26 -7.37
C VAL A 22 -1.97 12.37 -6.31
N LEU A 23 -0.96 12.43 -5.43
CA LEU A 23 -0.89 13.43 -4.37
C LEU A 23 -0.70 14.86 -4.86
N ARG A 24 -0.18 15.08 -6.08
CA ARG A 24 -0.08 16.41 -6.67
C ARG A 24 -1.44 17.09 -6.85
N TYR A 25 -2.50 16.30 -6.99
CA TYR A 25 -3.86 16.79 -7.18
C TYR A 25 -4.63 17.00 -5.86
N ILE A 26 -4.04 16.63 -4.72
CA ILE A 26 -4.71 16.66 -3.41
C ILE A 26 -4.00 17.70 -2.52
N PRO A 27 -4.59 18.89 -2.34
CA PRO A 27 -3.97 19.96 -1.55
C PRO A 27 -4.13 19.68 -0.05
N VAL A 28 -3.32 18.77 0.49
CA VAL A 28 -3.32 18.41 1.93
C VAL A 28 -1.94 18.68 2.51
N GLN A 29 -1.91 19.40 3.64
CA GLN A 29 -0.70 19.80 4.36
C GLN A 29 -0.70 19.24 5.79
N GLY A 30 0.49 19.17 6.40
CA GLY A 30 0.68 18.69 7.78
C GLY A 30 0.49 17.19 7.97
N ASP A 31 0.20 16.79 9.20
CA ASP A 31 0.06 15.38 9.64
C ASP A 31 -1.02 14.56 8.90
N PRO A 32 -2.18 15.13 8.51
CA PRO A 32 -3.19 14.38 7.74
C PRO A 32 -2.68 13.85 6.40
N ARG A 33 -1.63 14.47 5.85
CA ARG A 33 -1.02 14.06 4.58
C ARG A 33 -0.54 12.61 4.61
N THR A 34 -0.04 12.13 5.74
CA THR A 34 0.46 10.75 5.90
C THR A 34 -0.67 9.72 5.75
N PHE A 35 -1.84 10.01 6.32
CA PHE A 35 -3.02 9.14 6.21
C PHE A 35 -3.62 9.17 4.81
N VAL A 36 -3.65 10.33 4.16
CA VAL A 36 -4.06 10.46 2.75
C VAL A 36 -3.11 9.66 1.85
N HIS A 37 -1.79 9.75 2.09
CA HIS A 37 -0.80 8.96 1.38
C HIS A 37 -1.04 7.46 1.53
N ALA A 38 -1.34 7.00 2.75
CA ALA A 38 -1.65 5.61 3.03
C ALA A 38 -2.91 5.12 2.31
N ALA A 39 -3.98 5.94 2.30
CA ALA A 39 -5.21 5.63 1.58
C ALA A 39 -4.96 5.52 0.06
N ILE A 40 -4.14 6.40 -0.51
CA ILE A 40 -3.74 6.35 -1.92
C ILE A 40 -2.95 5.09 -2.22
N PHE A 41 -1.99 4.69 -1.36
CA PHE A 41 -1.28 3.43 -1.54
C PHE A 41 -2.23 2.23 -1.55
N ALA A 42 -3.15 2.14 -0.58
CA ALA A 42 -4.14 1.06 -0.55
C ALA A 42 -4.98 1.01 -1.83
N MET A 43 -5.40 2.17 -2.33
CA MET A 43 -6.16 2.29 -3.56
C MET A 43 -5.36 1.80 -4.77
N ILE A 44 -4.13 2.28 -4.93
CA ILE A 44 -3.27 1.89 -6.06
C ILE A 44 -2.95 0.39 -6.01
N VAL A 45 -2.60 -0.14 -4.84
CA VAL A 45 -2.34 -1.58 -4.64
C VAL A 45 -3.55 -2.42 -5.04
N TRP A 46 -4.75 -1.99 -4.64
CA TRP A 46 -5.99 -2.69 -5.01
C TRP A 46 -6.29 -2.59 -6.51
N VAL A 47 -6.16 -1.41 -7.13
CA VAL A 47 -6.36 -1.20 -8.57
C VAL A 47 -5.38 -2.04 -9.39
N ILE A 48 -4.10 -2.08 -9.01
CA ILE A 48 -3.10 -2.95 -9.65
C ILE A 48 -3.48 -4.42 -9.45
N GLY A 49 -3.98 -4.78 -8.26
CA GLY A 49 -4.56 -6.10 -7.99
C GLY A 49 -5.69 -6.47 -8.95
N LEU A 50 -6.59 -5.52 -9.20
CA LEU A 50 -7.75 -5.67 -10.07
C LEU A 50 -7.30 -5.83 -11.53
N VAL A 51 -6.51 -4.90 -12.05
CA VAL A 51 -6.00 -4.94 -13.42
C VAL A 51 -5.11 -6.17 -13.63
N GLY A 52 -4.23 -6.46 -12.67
CA GLY A 52 -3.35 -7.60 -12.70
C GLY A 52 -4.09 -8.94 -12.73
N SER A 53 -5.30 -9.03 -12.16
CA SER A 53 -6.11 -10.26 -12.22
C SER A 53 -6.62 -10.60 -13.63
N PHE A 54 -6.72 -9.61 -14.51
CA PHE A 54 -7.06 -9.83 -15.92
C PHE A 54 -5.85 -10.17 -16.78
N ALA A 55 -4.66 -9.66 -16.42
CA ALA A 55 -3.44 -9.84 -17.22
C ALA A 55 -2.59 -11.04 -16.79
N LEU A 56 -2.61 -11.41 -15.51
CA LEU A 56 -1.72 -12.42 -14.92
C LEU A 56 -2.46 -13.73 -14.71
N LYS A 57 -1.82 -14.82 -15.15
CA LYS A 57 -2.37 -16.18 -14.95
C LYS A 57 -2.39 -16.55 -13.46
N ASP A 58 -3.47 -17.24 -13.07
CA ASP A 58 -3.74 -17.75 -11.72
C ASP A 58 -3.95 -16.65 -10.66
N VAL A 59 -4.10 -15.39 -11.05
CA VAL A 59 -4.28 -14.25 -10.15
C VAL A 59 -5.78 -14.01 -9.96
N ARG A 60 -6.31 -14.37 -8.78
CA ARG A 60 -7.72 -14.12 -8.43
C ARG A 60 -8.04 -12.64 -8.34
N MET A 61 -9.24 -12.27 -8.78
CA MET A 61 -9.78 -10.91 -8.72
C MET A 61 -9.99 -10.47 -7.26
N PRO A 62 -9.47 -9.30 -6.85
CA PRO A 62 -9.67 -8.80 -5.50
C PRO A 62 -11.11 -8.29 -5.29
N SER A 63 -11.62 -8.47 -4.07
CA SER A 63 -12.95 -7.99 -3.68
C SER A 63 -12.89 -6.62 -3.01
N THR A 64 -14.05 -6.01 -2.75
CA THR A 64 -14.14 -4.80 -1.92
C THR A 64 -13.61 -5.02 -0.49
N SER A 65 -13.75 -6.24 0.04
CA SER A 65 -13.18 -6.57 1.35
C SER A 65 -11.65 -6.55 1.34
N THR A 66 -11.03 -6.91 0.20
CA THR A 66 -9.57 -6.83 -0.01
C THR A 66 -9.09 -5.37 -0.02
N LEU A 67 -9.89 -4.45 -0.58
CA LEU A 67 -9.60 -3.02 -0.47
C LEU A 67 -9.67 -2.55 0.98
N ALA A 68 -10.70 -2.96 1.72
CA ALA A 68 -10.84 -2.58 3.12
C ALA A 68 -9.66 -3.06 3.97
N THR A 69 -9.20 -4.30 3.79
CA THR A 69 -8.04 -4.82 4.53
C THR A 69 -6.73 -4.16 4.09
N ALA A 70 -6.56 -3.87 2.81
CA ALA A 70 -5.42 -3.08 2.32
C ALA A 70 -5.41 -1.67 2.93
N LEU A 71 -6.57 -1.01 3.01
CA LEU A 71 -6.70 0.31 3.61
C LEU A 71 -6.37 0.26 5.10
N VAL A 72 -6.94 -0.67 5.86
CA VAL A 72 -6.64 -0.85 7.28
C VAL A 72 -5.15 -1.11 7.50
N GLY A 73 -4.55 -2.00 6.70
CA GLY A 73 -3.12 -2.28 6.77
C GLY A 73 -2.26 -1.05 6.48
N ALA A 74 -2.63 -0.25 5.48
CA ALA A 74 -1.93 0.99 5.15
C ALA A 74 -2.04 2.04 6.27
N LEU A 75 -3.23 2.19 6.85
CA LEU A 75 -3.48 3.11 7.96
C LEU A 75 -2.72 2.69 9.23
N ILE A 76 -2.63 1.39 9.51
CA ILE A 76 -1.77 0.87 10.59
C ILE A 76 -0.31 1.24 10.30
N GLY A 77 0.18 1.00 9.08
CA GLY A 77 1.54 1.37 8.66
C GLY A 77 1.83 2.86 8.82
N ALA A 78 0.86 3.73 8.51
CA ALA A 78 0.97 5.18 8.74
C ALA A 78 0.93 5.53 10.23
N ALA A 79 0.05 4.92 11.02
CA ALA A 79 -0.06 5.16 12.45
C ALA A 79 1.24 4.81 13.20
N LEU A 80 1.93 3.75 12.76
CA LEU A 80 3.24 3.36 13.30
C LEU A 80 4.31 4.46 13.15
N MET A 81 4.19 5.34 12.15
CA MET A 81 5.11 6.46 11.98
C MET A 81 4.98 7.52 13.08
N PHE A 82 3.86 7.56 13.80
CA PHE A 82 3.61 8.49 14.90
C PHE A 82 4.02 7.92 16.26
N VAL A 83 4.62 6.72 16.30
CA VAL A 83 5.11 6.08 17.53
C VAL A 83 6.64 5.99 17.48
N PRO A 84 7.37 7.01 17.97
CA PRO A 84 8.83 7.09 17.84
C PRO A 84 9.56 5.89 18.49
N GLN A 85 8.99 5.33 19.55
CA GLN A 85 9.56 4.16 20.24
C GLN A 85 9.59 2.92 19.33
N LEU A 86 8.57 2.74 18.48
CA LEU A 86 8.51 1.62 17.53
C LEU A 86 9.48 1.83 16.35
N LEU A 87 9.61 3.08 15.89
CA LEU A 87 10.59 3.43 14.84
C LEU A 87 12.04 3.27 15.31
N ALA A 88 12.32 3.53 16.60
CA ALA A 88 13.65 3.36 17.18
C ALA A 88 14.00 1.89 17.50
N ALA A 89 12.99 1.07 17.83
CA ALA A 89 13.18 -0.34 18.15
C ALA A 89 13.52 -1.21 16.94
N ILE A 90 13.13 -0.78 15.74
CA ILE A 90 13.41 -1.50 14.49
C ILE A 90 14.42 -0.66 13.70
N PRO A 91 15.62 -1.18 13.41
CA PRO A 91 16.60 -0.46 12.61
C PRO A 91 16.15 -0.43 11.14
N PHE A 92 15.20 0.44 10.83
CA PHE A 92 14.73 0.67 9.47
C PHE A 92 15.86 1.30 8.66
N LYS A 93 16.52 0.49 7.82
CA LYS A 93 17.50 0.97 6.83
C LYS A 93 16.85 1.62 5.61
N PHE A 94 15.54 1.86 5.65
CA PHE A 94 14.73 2.28 4.51
C PHE A 94 13.85 3.48 4.90
N PRO A 95 13.52 4.37 3.95
CA PRO A 95 12.56 5.46 4.13
C PRO A 95 11.27 5.05 4.89
N PRO A 96 10.87 5.79 5.94
CA PRO A 96 9.67 5.46 6.74
C PRO A 96 8.37 5.38 5.93
N LEU A 97 8.29 6.05 4.79
CA LEU A 97 7.14 6.05 3.88
C LEU A 97 6.83 4.64 3.30
N TYR A 98 7.77 3.69 3.40
CA TYR A 98 7.52 2.29 3.03
C TYR A 98 6.61 1.55 4.01
N LEU A 99 6.43 2.03 5.25
CA LEU A 99 5.55 1.38 6.24
C LEU A 99 4.08 1.37 5.79
N PRO A 100 3.48 2.51 5.40
CA PRO A 100 2.14 2.52 4.80
C PRO A 100 2.00 1.61 3.57
N LEU A 101 2.98 1.63 2.67
CA LEU A 101 2.96 0.81 1.45
C LEU A 101 3.04 -0.69 1.77
N GLY A 102 3.97 -1.09 2.64
CA GLY A 102 4.10 -2.46 3.11
C GLY A 102 2.82 -2.91 3.81
N GLY A 103 2.25 -2.07 4.67
CA GLY A 103 0.96 -2.31 5.31
C GLY A 103 -0.17 -2.51 4.31
N ALA A 104 -0.22 -1.70 3.25
CA ALA A 104 -1.22 -1.83 2.18
C ALA A 104 -1.11 -3.18 1.46
N ILE A 105 0.10 -3.58 1.07
CA ILE A 105 0.36 -4.85 0.38
C ILE A 105 0.06 -6.04 1.30
N LEU A 106 0.48 -5.99 2.56
CA LEU A 106 0.17 -7.05 3.54
C LEU A 106 -1.33 -7.18 3.77
N GLY A 107 -2.04 -6.06 3.95
CA GLY A 107 -3.49 -6.04 4.09
C GLY A 107 -4.21 -6.57 2.86
N TYR A 108 -3.70 -6.30 1.66
CA TYR A 108 -4.19 -6.87 0.41
C TYR A 108 -3.99 -8.40 0.37
N LEU A 109 -2.79 -8.89 0.72
CA LEU A 109 -2.45 -10.31 0.69
C LEU A 109 -3.22 -11.13 1.73
N LEU A 110 -3.53 -10.56 2.88
CA LEU A 110 -4.16 -11.27 4.01
C LEU A 110 -5.58 -11.74 3.71
N ARG A 111 -6.28 -11.09 2.78
CA ARG A 111 -7.68 -11.38 2.43
C ARG A 111 -7.85 -12.03 1.06
N ARG A 112 -6.75 -12.33 0.39
CA ARG A 112 -6.72 -12.82 -0.98
C ARG A 112 -6.43 -14.31 -1.01
#